data_AF-A0A1E1UYL1-F1
#
_entry.id   AF-A0A1E1UYL1-F1
#
_cell.length_a   1.000
_cell.length_b   1.000
_cell.length_c   1.000
_cell.angle_alpha   90.00
_cell.angle_beta   90.00
_cell.angle_gamma   90.00
#
_symmetry.space_group_name_H-M   'P 1'
#
loop_
_entity.id
_entity.type
_entity.pdbx_description
1 polymer ?
#
loop_
_entity_poly.entity_id
_entity_poly.type
_entity_poly.pdbx_seq_one_letter_code
_entity_poly.pdbx_strand_id
1 'polypeptide(L)'
;MMRLSAGLALILVLAAPPVLAQGRAGAPADCQRDLFQNEAGMRRELTRLQSAGTADQATQCRVWREHVTYLQGARSVFATCQTGRQREENVAQMDTSISEYRVLLANRCKAR
;
A
#
# COMPACT_ATOMS: atom_id res chain seq x y z
N MET A 1 50.50 35.93 8.51
CA MET A 1 50.76 35.45 7.13
C MET A 1 50.05 34.13 6.94
N MET A 2 48.94 34.08 6.19
CA MET A 2 48.46 32.87 5.52
C MET A 2 47.57 33.31 4.36
N ARG A 3 47.91 32.87 3.16
CA ARG A 3 47.32 33.24 1.87
C ARG A 3 46.25 32.23 1.46
N LEU A 4 45.26 32.70 0.69
CA LEU A 4 44.53 32.04 -0.41
C LEU A 4 43.84 30.69 -0.05
N SER A 5 42.56 30.48 -0.34
CA SER A 5 42.08 30.39 -1.72
C SER A 5 40.56 30.41 -1.79
N ALA A 6 40.04 31.21 -2.72
CA ALA A 6 38.67 31.13 -3.19
C ALA A 6 38.42 29.78 -3.86
N GLY A 7 37.46 29.02 -3.35
CA GLY A 7 36.88 27.85 -4.01
C GLY A 7 35.39 28.06 -4.15
N LEU A 8 34.97 28.64 -5.28
CA LEU A 8 33.57 28.79 -5.66
C LEU A 8 33.01 27.38 -5.89
N ALA A 9 32.37 26.79 -4.88
CA ALA A 9 31.70 25.51 -5.01
C ALA A 9 30.43 25.71 -5.85
N LEU A 10 30.52 25.33 -7.12
CA LEU A 10 29.39 25.28 -8.04
C LEU A 10 28.46 24.13 -7.59
N ILE A 11 27.43 24.47 -6.82
CA ILE A 11 26.37 23.53 -6.43
C ILE A 11 25.52 23.29 -7.68
N LEU A 12 25.83 22.24 -8.43
CA LEU A 12 24.90 21.65 -9.39
C LEU A 12 23.72 21.06 -8.61
N VAL A 13 22.67 21.86 -8.44
CA VAL A 13 21.35 21.36 -8.04
C VAL A 13 20.85 20.51 -9.20
N LEU A 14 21.04 19.19 -9.13
CA LEU A 14 20.29 18.25 -9.94
C LEU A 14 18.81 18.44 -9.58
N ALA A 15 18.10 19.22 -10.39
CA ALA A 15 16.65 19.21 -10.41
C ALA A 15 16.22 17.81 -10.88
N ALA A 16 16.12 16.87 -9.95
CA ALA A 16 15.42 15.62 -10.20
C ALA A 16 13.99 16.00 -10.59
N PRO A 17 13.52 15.63 -11.80
CA PRO A 17 12.12 15.87 -12.15
C PRO A 17 11.25 15.19 -11.09
N PRO A 18 10.12 15.79 -10.69
CA PRO A 18 9.20 15.12 -9.80
C PRO A 18 8.84 13.79 -10.45
N VAL A 19 9.15 12.69 -9.78
CA VAL A 19 8.63 11.37 -10.12
C VAL A 19 7.13 11.43 -9.81
N LEU A 20 6.37 12.11 -10.67
CA LEU A 20 4.97 11.80 -10.85
C LEU A 20 4.99 10.35 -11.28
N ALA A 21 4.47 9.47 -10.42
CA ALA A 21 4.33 8.04 -10.69
C ALA A 21 3.89 7.86 -12.13
N GLN A 22 4.82 7.50 -13.02
CA GLN A 22 4.54 7.38 -14.43
C GLN A 22 3.60 6.19 -14.54
N GLY A 23 2.31 6.48 -14.72
CA GLY A 23 1.29 5.47 -14.90
C GLY A 23 1.72 4.52 -16.01
N ARG A 24 1.41 3.23 -15.87
CA ARG A 24 1.80 2.25 -16.88
C ARG A 24 1.25 2.67 -18.25
N ALA A 25 2.04 2.49 -19.32
CA ALA A 25 1.49 2.63 -20.66
C ALA A 25 0.28 1.67 -20.81
N GLY A 26 -0.88 2.21 -21.17
CA GLY A 26 -2.15 1.48 -21.25
C GLY A 26 -2.86 1.23 -19.91
N ALA A 27 -2.49 1.90 -18.81
CA ALA A 27 -3.31 1.90 -17.59
C ALA A 27 -4.68 2.54 -17.85
N PRO A 28 -5.73 2.11 -17.13
CA PRO A 28 -6.97 2.86 -17.02
C PRO A 28 -6.71 4.32 -16.62
N ALA A 29 -7.51 5.24 -17.20
CA ALA A 29 -7.38 6.67 -16.96
C ALA A 29 -7.62 7.08 -15.49
N ASP A 30 -8.30 6.23 -14.73
CA ASP A 30 -8.64 6.45 -13.32
C ASP A 30 -7.61 5.93 -12.31
N CYS A 31 -6.47 5.41 -12.76
CA CYS A 31 -5.48 4.84 -11.86
C CYS A 31 -4.96 5.78 -10.77
N GLN A 32 -4.82 7.08 -11.04
CA GLN A 32 -4.44 8.04 -10.00
C GLN A 32 -5.52 8.15 -8.91
N ARG A 33 -6.80 8.21 -9.31
CA ARG A 33 -7.93 8.23 -8.39
C ARG A 33 -7.98 6.94 -7.59
N ASP A 34 -7.84 5.80 -8.26
CA ASP A 34 -7.99 4.49 -7.62
C ASP A 34 -6.85 4.21 -6.64
N LEU A 35 -5.61 4.60 -6.95
CA LEU A 35 -4.50 4.52 -6.00
C LEU A 35 -4.72 5.41 -4.78
N PHE A 36 -5.19 6.65 -4.98
CA PHE A 36 -5.51 7.56 -3.88
C PHE A 36 -6.63 6.99 -2.98
N GLN A 37 -7.71 6.48 -3.59
CA GLN A 37 -8.80 5.87 -2.85
C GLN A 37 -8.39 4.57 -2.15
N ASN A 38 -7.50 3.80 -2.76
CA ASN A 38 -6.94 2.59 -2.16
C ASN A 38 -6.13 2.93 -0.91
N GLU A 39 -5.25 3.94 -0.97
CA GLU A 39 -4.48 4.39 0.20
C GLU A 39 -5.39 4.94 1.31
N ALA A 40 -6.39 5.74 0.97
CA ALA A 40 -7.39 6.20 1.93
C ALA A 40 -8.18 5.03 2.55
N GLY A 41 -8.48 4.01 1.75
CA GLY A 41 -9.09 2.75 2.19
C GLY A 41 -8.22 2.01 3.21
N MET A 42 -6.91 1.94 2.98
CA MET A 42 -5.97 1.23 3.86
C MET A 42 -6.00 1.82 5.27
N ARG A 43 -5.99 3.15 5.35
CA ARG A 43 -6.07 3.87 6.63
C ARG A 43 -7.37 3.57 7.36
N ARG A 44 -8.50 3.54 6.65
CA ARG A 44 -9.82 3.19 7.24
C ARG A 44 -9.86 1.76 7.74
N GLU A 45 -9.29 0.82 6.98
CA GLU A 45 -9.25 -0.59 7.36
C GLU A 45 -8.37 -0.83 8.59
N LEU A 46 -7.25 -0.11 8.73
CA LEU A 46 -6.47 -0.14 9.97
C LEU A 46 -7.30 0.31 11.19
N THR A 47 -8.04 1.41 11.08
CA THR A 47 -8.95 1.85 12.15
C THR A 47 -10.01 0.80 12.48
N ARG A 48 -10.58 0.15 11.45
CA ARG A 48 -11.58 -0.91 11.62
C ARG A 48 -11.01 -2.15 12.31
N LEU A 49 -9.79 -2.54 11.95
CA LEU A 49 -9.10 -3.65 12.60
C LEU A 49 -8.78 -3.34 14.06
N GLN A 50 -8.32 -2.12 14.35
CA GLN A 50 -8.07 -1.65 15.72
C GLN A 50 -9.34 -1.70 16.57
N SER A 51 -10.47 -1.20 16.04
CA SER A 51 -11.74 -1.23 16.78
C SER A 51 -12.26 -2.65 17.01
N ALA A 52 -11.98 -3.58 16.08
CA ALA A 52 -12.35 -4.98 16.23
C ALA A 52 -11.46 -5.75 17.24
N GLY A 53 -10.28 -5.25 17.57
CA GLY A 53 -9.29 -5.95 18.40
C GLY A 53 -9.80 -6.38 19.78
N THR A 54 -10.77 -5.64 20.34
CA THR A 54 -11.40 -5.93 21.64
C THR A 54 -12.84 -6.44 21.52
N ALA A 55 -13.37 -6.57 20.30
CA ALA A 55 -14.72 -7.06 20.07
C ALA A 55 -14.85 -8.56 20.36
N ASP A 56 -16.08 -9.06 20.45
CA ASP A 56 -16.35 -10.50 20.55
C ASP A 56 -15.82 -11.26 19.31
N GLN A 57 -15.58 -12.56 19.48
CA GLN A 57 -14.98 -13.40 18.43
C GLN A 57 -15.80 -13.41 17.13
N ALA A 58 -17.13 -13.41 17.21
CA ALA A 58 -17.97 -13.43 16.01
C ALA A 58 -17.80 -12.13 15.21
N THR A 59 -17.74 -10.99 15.90
CA THR A 59 -17.45 -9.68 15.32
C THR A 59 -16.05 -9.63 14.71
N GLN A 60 -15.03 -10.11 15.44
CA GLN A 60 -13.65 -10.21 14.92
C GLN A 60 -13.59 -11.03 13.62
N CYS A 61 -14.21 -12.21 13.63
CA CYS A 61 -14.26 -13.09 12.47
C CYS A 61 -15.02 -12.49 11.28
N ARG A 62 -16.03 -11.65 11.50
CA ARG A 62 -16.69 -10.90 10.41
C ARG A 62 -15.72 -9.88 9.82
N VAL A 63 -15.10 -9.06 10.67
CA VAL A 63 -14.17 -7.99 10.25
C VAL A 63 -12.97 -8.56 9.50
N TRP A 64 -12.37 -9.66 9.96
CA TRP A 64 -11.24 -10.27 9.25
C TRP A 64 -11.61 -10.84 7.88
N ARG A 65 -12.83 -11.40 7.71
CA ARG A 65 -13.29 -11.84 6.38
C ARG A 65 -13.48 -10.65 5.44
N GLU A 66 -14.08 -9.58 5.93
CA GLU A 66 -14.24 -8.33 5.17
C GLU A 66 -12.88 -7.73 4.80
N HIS A 67 -11.91 -7.78 5.71
CA HIS A 67 -10.56 -7.32 5.49
C HIS A 67 -9.84 -8.13 4.39
N VAL A 68 -9.98 -9.46 4.37
CA VAL A 68 -9.45 -10.29 3.26
C VAL A 68 -10.04 -9.87 1.92
N THR A 69 -11.36 -9.64 1.84
CA THR A 69 -12.02 -9.14 0.62
C THR A 69 -11.44 -7.79 0.20
N TYR A 70 -11.22 -6.89 1.15
CA TYR A 70 -10.61 -5.60 0.88
C TYR A 70 -9.17 -5.73 0.34
N LEU A 71 -8.33 -6.55 0.97
CA LEU A 71 -6.94 -6.78 0.53
C LEU A 71 -6.89 -7.35 -0.89
N GLN A 72 -7.82 -8.23 -1.27
CA GLN A 72 -7.93 -8.74 -2.64
C GLN A 72 -8.23 -7.62 -3.65
N GLY A 73 -9.12 -6.69 -3.29
CA GLY A 73 -9.40 -5.50 -4.09
C GLY A 73 -8.17 -4.59 -4.22
N ALA A 74 -7.51 -4.29 -3.10
CA ALA A 74 -6.32 -3.46 -3.07
C ALA A 74 -5.17 -4.03 -3.90
N ARG A 75 -4.95 -5.35 -3.80
CA ARG A 75 -4.00 -6.09 -4.63
C ARG A 75 -4.27 -5.87 -6.13
N SER A 76 -5.55 -5.95 -6.53
CA SER A 76 -5.95 -5.74 -7.92
C SER A 76 -5.65 -4.32 -8.42
N VAL A 77 -5.91 -3.31 -7.58
CA VAL A 77 -5.58 -1.90 -7.88
C VAL A 77 -4.08 -1.73 -8.10
N PHE A 78 -3.25 -2.24 -7.18
CA PHE A 78 -1.79 -2.16 -7.34
C PHE A 78 -1.32 -2.91 -8.60
N ALA A 79 -1.82 -4.12 -8.84
CA ALA A 79 -1.45 -4.92 -10.00
C ALA A 79 -1.81 -4.24 -11.33
N THR A 80 -2.91 -3.47 -11.36
CA THR A 80 -3.44 -2.80 -12.54
C THR A 80 -2.79 -1.44 -12.80
N CYS A 81 -2.54 -0.67 -11.74
CA CYS A 81 -2.20 0.74 -11.85
C CYS A 81 -0.73 1.08 -11.62
N GLN A 82 0.06 0.17 -11.06
CA GLN A 82 1.50 0.36 -10.86
C GLN A 82 2.31 -0.52 -11.83
N THR A 83 3.63 -0.29 -11.91
CA THR A 83 4.60 -1.13 -12.64
C THR A 83 5.92 -1.27 -11.88
N GLY A 84 6.78 -2.16 -12.38
CA GLY A 84 8.12 -2.39 -11.85
C GLY A 84 8.11 -2.86 -10.39
N ARG A 85 9.23 -2.61 -9.69
CA ARG A 85 9.46 -3.05 -8.31
C ARG A 85 8.35 -2.60 -7.35
N GLN A 86 7.85 -1.38 -7.48
CA GLN A 86 6.80 -0.86 -6.59
C GLN A 86 5.52 -1.69 -6.67
N ARG A 87 5.13 -2.10 -7.89
CA ARG A 87 3.98 -3.00 -8.10
C ARG A 87 4.23 -4.34 -7.43
N GLU A 88 5.41 -4.93 -7.65
CA GLU A 88 5.77 -6.24 -7.12
C GLU A 88 5.71 -6.25 -5.59
N GLU A 89 6.31 -5.25 -4.94
CA GLU A 89 6.31 -5.10 -3.49
C GLU A 89 4.92 -4.93 -2.91
N ASN A 90 4.10 -4.05 -3.52
CA ASN A 90 2.75 -3.81 -3.02
C ASN A 90 1.84 -5.02 -3.22
N VAL A 91 1.92 -5.71 -4.37
CA VAL A 91 1.17 -6.94 -4.60
C VAL A 91 1.60 -8.03 -3.64
N ALA A 92 2.90 -8.22 -3.42
CA ALA A 92 3.44 -9.23 -2.50
C ALA A 92 3.04 -8.95 -1.04
N GLN A 93 3.01 -7.69 -0.62
CA GLN A 93 2.52 -7.31 0.71
C GLN A 93 1.04 -7.67 0.88
N MET A 94 0.19 -7.38 -0.11
CA MET A 94 -1.23 -7.77 -0.06
C MET A 94 -1.39 -9.30 -0.03
N ASP A 95 -0.65 -10.03 -0.85
CA ASP A 95 -0.68 -11.49 -0.89
C ASP A 95 -0.26 -12.12 0.45
N THR A 96 0.78 -11.56 1.08
CA THR A 96 1.24 -11.99 2.41
C THR A 96 0.15 -11.75 3.46
N SER A 97 -0.40 -10.54 3.56
CA SER A 97 -1.47 -10.23 4.51
C SER A 97 -2.71 -11.09 4.29
N ILE A 98 -3.11 -11.33 3.04
CA ILE A 98 -4.24 -12.23 2.72
C ILE A 98 -3.97 -13.63 3.27
N SER A 99 -2.76 -14.16 3.09
CA SER A 99 -2.37 -15.47 3.61
C SER A 99 -2.48 -15.53 5.13
N GLU A 100 -1.91 -14.54 5.82
CA GLU A 100 -1.93 -14.45 7.28
C GLU A 100 -3.35 -14.40 7.83
N TYR A 101 -4.22 -13.55 7.26
CA TYR A 101 -5.62 -13.48 7.69
C TYR A 101 -6.40 -14.76 7.37
N ARG A 102 -6.11 -15.45 6.26
CA ARG A 102 -6.71 -16.76 5.98
C ARG A 102 -6.33 -17.81 7.01
N VAL A 103 -5.08 -17.81 7.48
CA VAL A 103 -4.64 -18.67 8.60
C VAL A 103 -5.37 -18.31 9.89
N LEU A 104 -5.47 -17.02 10.24
CA LEU A 104 -6.24 -16.56 11.41
C LEU A 104 -7.70 -17.02 11.34
N LEU A 105 -8.34 -16.88 10.18
CA LEU A 105 -9.70 -17.32 9.94
C LEU A 105 -9.83 -18.85 10.10
N ALA A 106 -8.95 -19.63 9.48
CA ALA A 106 -8.99 -21.08 9.58
C ALA A 106 -8.86 -21.57 11.04
N ASN A 107 -8.02 -20.92 11.84
CA ASN A 107 -7.75 -21.33 13.21
C ASN A 107 -8.79 -20.84 14.23
N ARG A 108 -9.40 -19.67 14.00
CA ARG A 108 -10.24 -18.99 15.01
C ARG A 108 -11.70 -18.81 14.61
N CYS A 109 -11.98 -18.91 13.32
CA CYS A 109 -13.28 -18.59 12.75
C CYS A 109 -13.75 -19.80 11.95
N LYS A 110 -14.36 -20.77 12.66
CA LYS A 110 -14.98 -21.95 12.01
C LYS A 110 -15.78 -21.51 10.78
N ALA A 111 -15.79 -22.36 9.74
CA ALA A 111 -16.61 -22.15 8.56
C ALA A 111 -18.06 -21.87 9.00
N ARG A 112 -18.68 -20.84 8.41
CA ARG A 112 -20.03 -20.40 8.76
C ARG A 112 -21.03 -21.53 8.57
#